data_AF-A0A348YZK4-F1
#
_entry.id   AF-A0A348YZK4-F1
#
_cell.length_a   1.000
_cell.length_b   1.000
_cell.length_c   1.000
_cell.angle_alpha   90.00
_cell.angle_beta   90.00
_cell.angle_gamma   90.00
#
_symmetry.space_group_name_H-M   'P 1'
#
loop_
_entity.id
_entity.type
_entity.pdbx_description
1 polymer ?
#
loop_
_entity_poly.entity_id
_entity_poly.type
_entity_poly.pdbx_seq_one_letter_code
_entity_poly.pdbx_strand_id
1 'polypeptide(L)'
;MDKLYVFLEGDDDERYFRYIVEPILKSKGIDISYYLYRTKKKGKVMSFIKSIDRMEDSDYIFISDIDLCIDEDQKRERLYNTYNNLDLNKTFIVIKEIESWYLAGLDDLFITKQSISIPSNTNNVDKERFRSILSKSKLKRFSLSTCMIEILENYNIKKAIEKNYSLKNFIELIS
;
A
#
# COMPACT_ATOMS: atom_id res chain seq x y z
N MET A 1 15.77 8.31 13.78
CA MET A 1 14.53 8.66 13.05
C MET A 1 13.38 8.30 13.97
N ASP A 2 12.66 9.32 14.41
CA ASP A 2 11.55 9.15 15.35
C ASP A 2 10.21 9.30 14.64
N LYS A 3 10.20 9.91 13.44
CA LYS A 3 9.00 10.15 12.65
C LYS A 3 9.20 9.78 11.19
N LEU A 4 8.28 8.97 10.64
CA LEU A 4 8.22 8.61 9.24
C LEU A 4 6.97 9.22 8.58
N TYR A 5 7.18 9.95 7.50
CA TYR A 5 6.11 10.45 6.65
C TYR A 5 5.85 9.47 5.51
N VAL A 6 4.63 8.95 5.42
CA VAL A 6 4.26 7.98 4.37
C VAL A 6 3.37 8.69 3.35
N PHE A 7 3.90 8.87 2.15
CA PHE A 7 3.17 9.45 1.04
C PHE A 7 2.39 8.34 0.33
N LEU A 8 1.06 8.47 0.30
CA LEU A 8 0.13 7.49 -0.23
C LEU A 8 -0.75 8.10 -1.32
N GLU A 9 -1.28 7.27 -2.21
CA GLU A 9 -2.11 7.72 -3.32
C GLU A 9 -3.51 8.12 -2.86
N GLY A 10 -4.13 7.32 -2.00
CA GLY A 10 -5.50 7.55 -1.55
C GLY A 10 -5.87 6.87 -0.23
N ASP A 11 -7.15 6.98 0.10
CA ASP A 11 -7.70 6.52 1.39
C ASP A 11 -7.62 4.99 1.58
N ASP A 12 -7.67 4.23 0.49
CA ASP A 12 -7.60 2.77 0.53
C ASP A 12 -6.20 2.29 0.92
N ASP A 13 -5.15 2.96 0.45
CA ASP A 13 -3.76 2.70 0.87
C ASP A 13 -3.58 3.12 2.33
N GLU A 14 -4.06 4.31 2.72
CA GLU A 14 -3.96 4.77 4.12
C GLU A 14 -4.63 3.78 5.06
N ARG A 15 -5.81 3.27 4.70
CA ARG A 15 -6.49 2.25 5.51
C ARG A 15 -5.65 0.99 5.68
N TYR A 16 -5.01 0.51 4.61
CA TYR A 16 -4.13 -0.66 4.69
C TYR A 16 -2.94 -0.38 5.60
N PHE A 17 -2.26 0.75 5.40
CA PHE A 17 -1.09 1.12 6.16
C PHE A 17 -1.41 1.29 7.64
N ARG A 18 -2.51 1.95 7.98
CA ARG A 18 -2.96 2.10 9.37
C ARG A 18 -3.21 0.77 10.06
N TYR A 19 -3.76 -0.21 9.36
CA TYR A 19 -4.14 -1.48 9.96
C TYR A 19 -2.97 -2.47 10.04
N ILE A 20 -2.10 -2.48 9.02
CA ILE A 20 -1.05 -3.50 8.86
C ILE A 20 0.34 -2.95 9.16
N VAL A 21 0.69 -1.80 8.58
CA VAL A 21 2.05 -1.26 8.59
C VAL A 21 2.34 -0.48 9.86
N GLU A 22 1.37 0.32 10.32
CA GLU A 22 1.51 1.17 11.48
C GLU A 22 1.80 0.43 12.78
N PRO A 23 1.11 -0.68 13.10
CA PRO A 23 1.47 -1.47 14.28
C PRO A 23 2.91 -1.98 14.25
N ILE A 24 3.42 -2.35 13.06
CA ILE A 24 4.80 -2.85 12.89
C ILE A 24 5.79 -1.74 13.19
N LEU A 25 5.64 -0.57 12.57
CA LEU A 25 6.53 0.58 12.77
C LEU A 25 6.43 1.17 14.18
N LYS A 26 5.22 1.25 14.75
CA LYS A 26 5.03 1.69 16.14
C LYS A 26 5.69 0.77 17.15
N SER A 27 5.71 -0.55 16.91
CA SER A 27 6.43 -1.50 17.77
C SER A 27 7.93 -1.25 17.84
N LYS A 28 8.47 -0.48 16.89
CA LYS A 28 9.88 -0.05 16.81
C LYS A 28 10.11 1.37 17.33
N GLY A 29 9.08 2.02 17.87
CA GLY A 29 9.17 3.39 18.35
C GLY A 29 9.12 4.47 17.26
N ILE A 30 8.70 4.12 16.04
CA ILE A 30 8.58 5.08 14.93
C ILE A 30 7.16 5.66 14.89
N ASP A 31 7.03 6.97 15.03
CA ASP A 31 5.78 7.71 14.78
C ASP A 31 5.53 7.83 13.28
N ILE A 32 4.26 7.83 12.86
CA ILE A 32 3.89 7.80 11.44
C ILE A 32 2.92 8.92 11.13
N SER A 33 3.13 9.59 10.00
CA SER A 33 2.22 10.59 9.48
C SER A 33 1.94 10.36 8.00
N TYR A 34 0.66 10.17 7.66
CA TYR A 34 0.23 9.93 6.29
C TYR A 34 0.04 11.23 5.51
N TYR A 35 0.41 11.19 4.23
CA TYR A 35 0.21 12.31 3.31
C TYR A 35 -0.36 11.81 1.97
N LEU A 36 -1.69 11.93 1.82
CA LEU A 36 -2.41 11.55 0.60
C LEU A 36 -2.10 12.50 -0.57
N TYR A 37 -1.07 12.20 -1.35
CA TYR A 37 -0.47 13.16 -2.26
C TYR A 37 -1.30 13.41 -3.53
N ARG A 38 -2.13 12.45 -3.99
CA ARG A 38 -2.98 12.66 -5.19
C ARG A 38 -4.04 13.74 -4.96
N THR A 39 -4.39 14.02 -3.70
CA THR A 39 -5.31 15.11 -3.34
C THR A 39 -4.64 16.50 -3.33
N LYS A 40 -3.31 16.57 -3.52
CA LYS A 40 -2.51 17.78 -3.34
C LYS A 40 -1.94 18.28 -4.66
N LYS A 41 -1.76 19.60 -4.76
CA LYS A 41 -1.00 20.19 -5.86
C LYS A 41 0.45 19.72 -5.77
N LYS A 42 1.05 19.37 -6.92
CA LYS A 42 2.45 18.89 -7.03
C LYS A 42 3.45 19.76 -6.25
N GLY A 43 3.36 21.08 -6.38
CA GLY A 43 4.23 22.01 -5.65
C GLY A 43 4.09 21.93 -4.13
N LYS A 44 2.92 21.58 -3.58
CA LYS A 44 2.73 21.34 -2.14
C LYS A 44 3.39 20.04 -1.70
N VAL A 45 3.27 18.97 -2.49
CA VAL A 45 3.94 17.69 -2.24
C VAL A 45 5.45 17.94 -2.13
N MET A 46 6.03 18.63 -3.11
CA MET A 46 7.47 18.92 -3.13
C MET A 46 7.93 19.88 -2.06
N SER A 47 7.12 20.89 -1.74
CA SER A 47 7.44 21.77 -0.61
C SER A 47 7.46 20.98 0.69
N PHE A 48 6.60 19.98 0.85
CA PHE A 48 6.55 19.18 2.07
C PHE A 48 7.73 18.22 2.18
N ILE A 49 8.07 17.51 1.09
CA ILE A 49 9.27 16.67 1.01
C ILE A 49 10.52 17.47 1.38
N LYS A 50 10.70 18.66 0.79
CA LYS A 50 11.82 19.56 1.12
C LYS A 50 11.85 20.01 2.58
N SER A 51 10.69 20.08 3.24
CA SER A 51 10.64 20.41 4.66
C SER A 51 11.09 19.21 5.51
N ILE A 52 10.68 18.00 5.14
CA ILE A 52 11.07 16.75 5.83
C ILE A 52 12.58 16.54 5.73
N ASP A 53 13.17 16.73 4.54
CA ASP A 53 14.63 16.58 4.34
C ASP A 53 15.48 17.57 5.17
N ARG A 54 14.87 18.60 5.76
CA ARG A 54 15.55 19.57 6.66
C ARG A 54 15.39 19.23 8.15
N MET A 55 14.63 18.20 8.47
CA MET A 55 14.39 17.76 9.85
C MET A 55 15.35 16.61 10.19
N GLU A 56 16.01 16.70 11.34
CA GLU A 56 17.06 15.74 11.73
C GLU A 56 16.51 14.35 12.06
N ASP A 57 15.34 14.28 12.73
CA ASP A 57 14.74 13.02 13.20
C ASP A 57 13.55 12.55 12.37
N SER A 58 13.42 13.04 11.14
CA SER A 58 12.33 12.66 10.24
C SER A 58 12.82 12.14 8.91
N ASP A 59 12.08 11.17 8.36
CA ASP A 59 12.27 10.71 6.99
C ASP A 59 10.92 10.49 6.30
N TYR A 60 10.95 10.13 5.03
CA TYR A 60 9.76 9.77 4.30
C TYR A 60 9.94 8.54 3.42
N ILE A 61 8.81 7.90 3.13
CA ILE A 61 8.70 6.90 2.08
C ILE A 61 7.55 7.28 1.15
N PHE A 62 7.79 7.18 -0.16
CA PHE A 62 6.85 7.51 -1.21
C PHE A 62 6.33 6.25 -1.87
N ILE A 63 5.06 5.92 -1.63
CA ILE A 63 4.43 4.70 -2.14
C ILE A 63 3.63 5.03 -3.39
N SER A 64 3.80 4.25 -4.45
CA SER A 64 2.96 4.37 -5.64
C SER A 64 2.75 3.02 -6.30
N ASP A 65 1.54 2.81 -6.81
CA ASP A 65 1.21 1.63 -7.60
C ASP A 65 1.96 1.65 -8.94
N ILE A 66 2.38 0.50 -9.49
CA ILE A 66 2.99 0.46 -10.82
C ILE A 66 2.01 0.87 -11.93
N ASP A 67 0.70 0.76 -11.68
CA ASP A 67 -0.39 1.02 -12.63
C ASP A 67 -0.20 0.21 -13.95
N LEU A 68 -0.17 0.91 -15.08
CA LEU A 68 0.03 0.40 -16.43
C LEU A 68 1.50 0.48 -16.87
N CYS A 69 2.43 0.86 -15.99
CA CYS A 69 3.85 0.88 -16.34
C CYS A 69 4.35 -0.55 -16.58
N ILE A 70 5.28 -0.68 -17.53
CA ILE A 70 5.85 -1.98 -17.93
C ILE A 70 6.67 -2.58 -16.78
N ASP A 71 7.44 -1.73 -16.11
CA ASP A 71 8.35 -2.08 -15.01
C ASP A 71 8.45 -0.93 -13.99
N GLU A 72 9.15 -1.21 -12.89
CA GLU A 72 9.38 -0.25 -11.81
C GLU A 72 10.23 0.94 -12.24
N ASP A 73 11.18 0.75 -13.16
CA ASP A 73 12.09 1.80 -13.62
C ASP A 73 11.33 2.88 -14.40
N GLN A 74 10.44 2.46 -15.30
CA GLN A 74 9.56 3.38 -16.01
C GLN A 74 8.64 4.15 -15.03
N LYS A 75 8.13 3.47 -13.99
CA LYS A 75 7.30 4.13 -12.98
C LYS A 75 8.10 5.14 -12.17
N ARG A 76 9.33 4.79 -11.77
CA ARG A 76 10.27 5.67 -11.05
C ARG A 76 10.62 6.90 -11.88
N GLU A 77 10.95 6.76 -13.16
CA GLU A 77 11.22 7.89 -14.06
C GLU A 77 10.00 8.82 -14.17
N ARG A 78 8.80 8.26 -14.32
CA ARG A 78 7.56 9.04 -14.35
C ARG A 78 7.33 9.85 -13.07
N LEU A 79 7.58 9.24 -11.90
CA LEU A 79 7.47 9.92 -10.61
C LEU A 79 8.53 11.01 -10.46
N TYR A 80 9.79 10.71 -10.82
CA TYR A 80 10.90 11.65 -10.82
C TYR A 80 10.56 12.92 -11.62
N ASN A 81 10.05 12.74 -12.83
CA ASN A 81 9.64 13.85 -13.71
C ASN A 81 8.39 14.59 -13.18
N THR A 82 7.41 13.86 -12.64
CA THR A 82 6.17 14.44 -12.12
C THR A 82 6.42 15.32 -10.90
N TYR A 83 7.35 14.90 -10.05
CA TYR A 83 7.66 15.51 -8.76
C TYR A 83 9.01 16.22 -8.77
N ASN A 84 9.54 16.58 -9.94
CA ASN A 84 10.71 17.45 -10.09
C ASN A 84 11.91 17.05 -9.20
N ASN A 85 12.41 15.83 -9.44
CA ASN A 85 13.53 15.20 -8.74
C ASN A 85 13.17 14.61 -7.37
N LEU A 86 12.08 13.84 -7.31
CA LEU A 86 11.78 12.96 -6.16
C LEU A 86 12.95 12.01 -5.90
N ASP A 87 13.31 11.80 -4.63
CA ASP A 87 14.32 10.79 -4.27
C ASP A 87 13.77 9.39 -4.54
N LEU A 88 14.32 8.74 -5.55
CA LEU A 88 13.91 7.40 -5.95
C LEU A 88 14.32 6.35 -4.93
N ASN A 89 15.35 6.57 -4.11
CA ASN A 89 15.73 5.64 -3.06
C ASN A 89 14.69 5.59 -1.93
N LYS A 90 13.96 6.70 -1.74
CA LYS A 90 12.83 6.80 -0.79
C LYS A 90 11.49 6.45 -1.44
N THR A 91 11.49 5.95 -2.68
CA THR A 91 10.27 5.58 -3.42
C THR A 91 10.12 4.07 -3.50
N PHE A 92 8.97 3.57 -3.07
CA PHE A 92 8.60 2.16 -3.14
C PHE A 92 7.45 1.97 -4.14
N ILE A 93 7.62 1.02 -5.06
CA ILE A 93 6.61 0.71 -6.09
C ILE A 93 5.85 -0.55 -5.68
N VAL A 94 4.55 -0.43 -5.55
CA VAL A 94 3.65 -1.58 -5.32
C VAL A 94 3.41 -2.25 -6.66
N ILE A 95 3.61 -3.58 -6.74
CA ILE A 95 3.34 -4.30 -7.98
C ILE A 95 1.83 -4.50 -8.18
N LYS A 96 1.43 -4.19 -9.41
CA LYS A 96 0.06 -3.88 -9.83
C LYS A 96 -0.54 -2.74 -9.01
N GLU A 97 -1.21 -3.05 -7.91
CA GLU A 97 -1.89 -2.07 -7.07
C GLU A 97 -2.01 -2.57 -5.63
N ILE A 98 -2.26 -1.66 -4.69
CA ILE A 98 -2.45 -1.99 -3.26
C ILE A 98 -3.57 -3.01 -3.01
N GLU A 99 -4.58 -3.13 -3.87
CA GLU A 99 -5.63 -4.15 -3.77
C GLU A 99 -5.08 -5.58 -3.77
N SER A 100 -3.93 -5.81 -4.42
CA SER A 100 -3.24 -7.09 -4.37
C SER A 100 -2.80 -7.47 -2.96
N TRP A 101 -2.42 -6.48 -2.13
CA TRP A 101 -2.00 -6.68 -0.75
C TRP A 101 -3.18 -7.03 0.13
N TYR A 102 -4.35 -6.41 -0.08
CA TYR A 102 -5.58 -6.74 0.65
C TYR A 102 -5.95 -8.23 0.52
N LEU A 103 -5.88 -8.82 -0.69
CA LEU A 103 -6.21 -10.23 -0.85
C LEU A 103 -5.12 -11.18 -0.32
N ALA A 104 -3.86 -10.74 -0.29
CA ALA A 104 -2.73 -11.61 0.03
C ALA A 104 -2.84 -12.21 1.44
N GLY A 105 -3.32 -11.42 2.40
CA GLY A 105 -3.41 -11.82 3.81
C GLY A 105 -4.72 -12.47 4.22
N LEU A 106 -5.67 -12.70 3.32
CA LEU A 106 -6.96 -13.26 3.71
C LEU A 106 -6.82 -14.63 4.41
N ASP A 107 -7.41 -14.74 5.59
CA ASP A 107 -7.51 -15.99 6.36
C ASP A 107 -8.32 -17.08 5.63
N ASP A 108 -7.91 -18.34 5.73
CA ASP A 108 -8.55 -19.46 5.01
C ASP A 108 -9.97 -19.75 5.49
N LEU A 109 -10.26 -19.57 6.79
CA LEU A 109 -11.61 -19.72 7.32
C LEU A 109 -12.50 -18.59 6.79
N PHE A 110 -12.00 -17.37 6.72
CA PHE A 110 -12.74 -16.24 6.15
C PHE A 110 -13.01 -16.43 4.65
N ILE A 111 -12.00 -16.85 3.88
CA ILE A 111 -12.13 -17.19 2.44
C ILE A 111 -13.25 -18.21 2.25
N THR A 112 -13.22 -19.30 3.02
CA THR A 112 -14.23 -20.37 2.95
C THR A 112 -15.61 -19.87 3.33
N LYS A 113 -15.72 -19.16 4.47
CA LYS A 113 -16.98 -18.61 4.99
C LYS A 113 -17.66 -17.69 3.99
N GLN A 114 -16.88 -16.81 3.36
CA GLN A 114 -17.36 -15.81 2.41
C GLN A 114 -17.40 -16.30 0.96
N SER A 115 -16.96 -17.53 0.70
CA SER A 115 -16.91 -18.12 -0.65
C SER A 115 -16.11 -17.24 -1.62
N ILE A 116 -14.94 -16.75 -1.17
CA ILE A 116 -14.03 -15.93 -1.97
C ILE A 116 -13.13 -16.87 -2.78
N SER A 117 -13.00 -16.62 -4.09
CA SER A 117 -12.04 -17.34 -4.93
C SER A 117 -10.79 -16.48 -5.10
N ILE A 118 -9.69 -16.90 -4.48
CA ILE A 118 -8.40 -16.20 -4.56
C ILE A 118 -7.38 -16.98 -5.41
N PRO A 119 -6.53 -16.29 -6.18
CA PRO A 119 -5.40 -16.93 -6.85
C PRO A 119 -4.35 -17.42 -5.84
N SER A 120 -3.44 -18.29 -6.29
CA SER A 120 -2.33 -18.80 -5.47
C SER A 120 -1.33 -17.71 -5.07
N ASN A 121 -1.12 -16.71 -5.94
CA ASN A 121 -0.40 -15.47 -5.65
C ASN A 121 -1.24 -14.26 -6.09
N THR A 122 -1.03 -13.10 -5.48
CA THR A 122 -1.85 -11.90 -5.75
C THR A 122 -1.13 -10.83 -6.57
N ASN A 123 0.14 -11.05 -6.95
CA ASN A 123 0.98 -10.06 -7.65
C ASN A 123 0.33 -9.42 -8.88
N ASN A 124 -0.51 -10.17 -9.59
CA ASN A 124 -1.19 -9.73 -10.81
C ASN A 124 -2.68 -9.40 -10.59
N VAL A 125 -3.07 -9.06 -9.37
CA VAL A 125 -4.42 -8.60 -9.05
C VAL A 125 -4.45 -7.08 -9.12
N ASP A 126 -5.17 -6.56 -10.10
CA ASP A 126 -5.58 -5.16 -10.17
C ASP A 126 -6.93 -4.94 -9.45
N LYS A 127 -7.34 -3.68 -9.38
CA LYS A 127 -8.56 -3.15 -8.77
C LYS A 127 -9.82 -3.69 -9.43
N GLU A 128 -9.82 -3.93 -10.74
CA GLU A 128 -10.96 -4.50 -11.45
C GLU A 128 -11.15 -5.97 -11.06
N ARG A 129 -10.07 -6.74 -11.06
CA ARG A 129 -10.05 -8.14 -10.64
C ARG A 129 -10.38 -8.27 -9.16
N PHE A 130 -9.85 -7.40 -8.30
CA PHE A 130 -10.21 -7.32 -6.88
C PHE A 130 -11.72 -7.16 -6.71
N ARG A 131 -12.31 -6.14 -7.36
CA ARG A 131 -13.77 -5.91 -7.34
C ARG A 131 -14.55 -7.10 -7.90
N SER A 132 -14.07 -7.74 -8.96
CA SER A 132 -14.68 -8.94 -9.55
C SER A 132 -14.70 -10.10 -8.54
N ILE A 133 -13.59 -10.32 -7.82
CA ILE A 133 -13.50 -11.37 -6.78
C ILE A 133 -14.52 -11.09 -5.67
N LEU A 134 -14.59 -9.85 -5.16
CA LEU A 134 -15.51 -9.50 -4.08
C LEU A 134 -16.98 -9.60 -4.51
N SER A 135 -17.32 -9.12 -5.71
CA SER A 135 -18.69 -9.16 -6.24
C SER A 135 -19.22 -10.58 -6.49
N LYS A 136 -18.33 -11.56 -6.68
CA LYS A 136 -18.69 -12.99 -6.81
C LYS A 136 -18.78 -13.73 -5.48
N SER A 137 -18.32 -13.11 -4.39
CA SER A 137 -18.35 -13.67 -3.04
C SER A 137 -19.62 -13.27 -2.28
N LYS A 138 -19.76 -13.75 -1.04
CA LYS A 138 -20.82 -13.30 -0.13
C LYS A 138 -20.64 -11.84 0.35
N LEU A 139 -19.47 -11.24 0.15
CA LEU A 139 -19.18 -9.84 0.50
C LEU A 139 -19.90 -8.84 -0.41
N LYS A 140 -20.42 -9.27 -1.57
CA LYS A 140 -21.15 -8.41 -2.53
C LYS A 140 -22.34 -7.65 -1.94
N ARG A 141 -22.81 -8.03 -0.76
CA ARG A 141 -23.88 -7.36 0.00
C ARG A 141 -23.42 -6.07 0.70
N PHE A 142 -22.12 -5.84 0.77
CA PHE A 142 -21.52 -4.69 1.44
C PHE A 142 -20.94 -3.70 0.43
N SER A 143 -20.70 -2.46 0.88
CA SER A 143 -19.92 -1.50 0.11
C SER A 143 -18.46 -1.98 0.00
N LEU A 144 -17.72 -1.46 -0.98
CA LEU A 144 -16.32 -1.82 -1.19
C LEU A 144 -15.47 -1.50 0.06
N SER A 145 -15.67 -0.33 0.66
CA SER A 145 -14.95 0.08 1.86
C SER A 145 -15.23 -0.86 3.05
N THR A 146 -16.48 -1.28 3.24
CA THR A 146 -16.83 -2.27 4.27
C THR A 146 -16.19 -3.62 3.99
N CYS A 147 -16.15 -4.09 2.72
CA CYS A 147 -15.44 -5.32 2.37
C CYS A 147 -13.95 -5.23 2.72
N MET A 148 -13.30 -4.09 2.45
CA MET A 148 -11.89 -3.89 2.75
C MET A 148 -11.61 -3.88 4.25
N ILE A 149 -12.52 -3.33 5.07
CA ILE A 149 -12.43 -3.41 6.53
C ILE A 149 -12.56 -4.87 7.00
N GLU A 150 -13.56 -5.61 6.52
CA GLU A 150 -13.73 -7.03 6.89
C GLU A 150 -12.51 -7.87 6.50
N ILE A 151 -11.88 -7.57 5.36
CA ILE A 151 -10.63 -8.21 4.91
C ILE A 151 -9.50 -7.94 5.90
N LEU A 152 -9.31 -6.68 6.32
CA LEU A 152 -8.25 -6.29 7.26
C LEU A 152 -8.46 -6.92 8.65
N GLU A 153 -9.69 -7.02 9.11
CA GLU A 153 -10.04 -7.70 10.37
C GLU A 153 -9.74 -9.21 10.35
N ASN A 154 -9.65 -9.82 9.17
CA ASN A 154 -9.36 -11.24 8.97
C ASN A 154 -8.03 -11.43 8.22
N TYR A 155 -7.05 -10.57 8.51
CA TYR A 155 -5.78 -10.49 7.80
C TYR A 155 -4.63 -11.17 8.55
N ASN A 156 -3.82 -11.92 7.81
CA ASN A 156 -2.61 -12.58 8.29
C ASN A 156 -1.40 -12.12 7.46
N ILE A 157 -0.56 -11.28 8.06
CA ILE A 157 0.63 -10.71 7.40
C ILE A 157 1.66 -11.78 6.99
N LYS A 158 1.82 -12.85 7.77
CA LYS A 158 2.78 -13.92 7.45
C LYS A 158 2.39 -14.64 6.16
N LYS A 159 1.09 -14.90 6.00
CA LYS A 159 0.54 -15.45 4.76
C LYS A 159 0.62 -14.46 3.60
N ALA A 160 0.43 -13.17 3.89
CA ALA A 160 0.43 -12.14 2.87
C ALA A 160 1.79 -12.00 2.17
N ILE A 161 2.89 -12.00 2.93
CA ILE A 161 4.26 -11.91 2.38
C ILE A 161 4.65 -13.16 1.58
N GLU A 162 4.01 -14.31 1.80
CA GLU A 162 4.19 -15.51 0.98
C GLU A 162 3.47 -15.40 -0.37
N LYS A 163 2.35 -14.66 -0.42
CA LYS A 163 1.48 -14.56 -1.61
C LYS A 163 1.74 -13.32 -2.48
N ASN A 164 2.42 -12.31 -1.94
CA ASN A 164 2.72 -11.08 -2.66
C ASN A 164 4.16 -10.62 -2.43
N TYR A 165 4.96 -10.60 -3.51
CA TYR A 165 6.39 -10.29 -3.37
C TYR A 165 6.65 -8.80 -3.12
N SER A 166 5.83 -7.89 -3.67
CA SER A 166 5.98 -6.46 -3.37
C SER A 166 5.68 -6.16 -1.91
N LEU A 167 4.66 -6.81 -1.33
CA LEU A 167 4.39 -6.70 0.09
C LEU A 167 5.55 -7.29 0.90
N LYS A 168 6.06 -8.46 0.52
CA LYS A 168 7.24 -9.06 1.17
C LYS A 168 8.42 -8.09 1.20
N ASN A 169 8.80 -7.58 0.04
CA ASN A 169 9.92 -6.63 -0.11
C ASN A 169 9.68 -5.36 0.71
N PHE A 170 8.43 -4.87 0.75
CA PHE A 170 8.07 -3.71 1.55
C PHE A 170 8.22 -3.98 3.05
N ILE A 171 7.70 -5.11 3.54
CA ILE A 171 7.83 -5.49 4.95
C ILE A 171 9.30 -5.68 5.31
N GLU A 172 10.12 -6.32 4.47
CA GLU A 172 11.57 -6.46 4.68
C GLU A 172 12.28 -5.11 4.73
N LEU A 173 11.88 -4.14 3.89
CA LEU A 173 12.44 -2.77 3.89
C LEU A 173 12.21 -2.03 5.20
N ILE A 174 11.05 -2.24 5.84
CA ILE A 174 10.66 -1.55 7.07
C ILE A 174 10.90 -2.38 8.34
N SER A 175 11.33 -3.65 8.20
CA SER A 175 11.64 -4.60 9.30
C SER A 175 13.08 -4.46 9.79
#